data_AF-S9R407-F1
#
_entry.id   AF-S9R407-F1
#
_cell.length_a   1.000
_cell.length_b   1.000
_cell.length_c   1.000
_cell.angle_alpha   90.00
_cell.angle_beta   90.00
_cell.angle_gamma   90.00
#
_symmetry.space_group_name_H-M   'P 1'
#
loop_
_entity.id
_entity.type
_entity.pdbx_description
1 polymer ?
#
loop_
_entity_poly.entity_id
_entity_poly.type
_entity_poly.pdbx_seq_one_letter_code
_entity_poly.pdbx_strand_id
1 'polypeptide(L)' 'MHGSGSDVLSKIVAIFLVVVAVMGMFGKLRLPGREKLSNVKCPDCGRYRIGKGPCPCKSGKKEPR' A
#
# COMPACT_ATOMS: atom_id res chain seq x y z
N MET A 1 8.30 -15.85 -45.13
CA MET A 1 8.01 -15.07 -43.92
C MET A 1 8.67 -15.80 -42.76
N HIS A 2 9.74 -15.24 -42.20
CA HIS A 2 10.57 -15.91 -41.19
C HIS A 2 9.78 -16.07 -39.89
N GLY A 3 9.20 -17.25 -39.67
CA GLY A 3 8.72 -17.67 -38.35
C GLY A 3 9.93 -18.00 -37.50
N SER A 4 10.45 -16.98 -36.84
CA SER A 4 11.67 -17.04 -36.05
C SER A 4 11.28 -17.47 -34.65
N GLY A 5 12.02 -18.40 -34.02
CA GLY A 5 11.75 -18.84 -32.63
C GLY A 5 11.69 -17.71 -31.59
N SER A 6 12.06 -16.48 -31.98
CA SER A 6 11.83 -15.24 -31.25
C SER A 6 10.34 -14.94 -31.00
N ASP A 7 9.43 -15.31 -31.90
CA ASP A 7 8.00 -14.97 -31.80
C ASP A 7 7.34 -15.57 -30.55
N VAL A 8 7.67 -16.83 -30.24
CA VAL A 8 7.11 -17.52 -29.06
C VAL A 8 7.67 -16.95 -27.76
N LEU A 9 8.96 -16.60 -27.74
CA LEU A 9 9.60 -16.02 -26.56
C LEU A 9 9.06 -14.61 -26.29
N SER A 10 8.96 -13.78 -27.32
CA SER A 10 8.38 -12.43 -27.22
C SER A 10 6.93 -12.48 -26.77
N LYS A 11 6.13 -13.44 -27.24
CA LYS A 11 4.74 -13.65 -26.77
C LYS A 11 4.67 -14.00 -25.29
N ILE A 12 5.51 -14.94 -24.83
CA ILE A 12 5.51 -15.37 -23.42
C ILE A 12 5.93 -14.21 -22.51
N VAL A 13 6.99 -13.49 -22.88
CA VAL A 13 7.45 -12.32 -22.12
C VAL A 13 6.40 -11.22 -22.11
N ALA A 14 5.76 -10.93 -23.26
CA ALA A 14 4.70 -9.93 -23.34
C ALA A 14 3.50 -10.28 -22.44
N ILE A 15 3.02 -11.53 -22.46
CA ILE A 15 1.91 -11.97 -21.62
C ILE A 15 2.29 -11.89 -20.14
N PHE A 16 3.50 -12.34 -19.77
CA PHE A 16 3.97 -12.30 -18.38
C PHE A 16 4.04 -10.86 -17.84
N LEU A 17 4.57 -9.92 -18.62
CA LEU A 17 4.65 -8.51 -18.25
C LEU A 17 3.26 -7.89 -18.08
N VAL A 18 2.32 -8.18 -18.99
CA VAL A 18 0.93 -7.71 -18.88
C VAL A 18 0.27 -8.24 -17.61
N VAL A 19 0.44 -9.53 -17.28
CA VAL A 19 -0.12 -10.14 -16.07
C VAL A 19 0.41 -9.48 -14.80
N VAL A 20 1.73 -9.27 -14.70
CA VAL A 20 2.35 -8.60 -13.54
C VAL A 20 1.89 -7.15 -13.41
N ALA A 21 1.79 -6.41 -14.52
CA ALA A 21 1.31 -5.03 -14.51
C ALA A 21 -0.14 -4.94 -14.03
N VAL A 22 -1.03 -5.79 -14.56
CA VAL A 22 -2.44 -5.84 -14.14
C VAL A 22 -2.54 -6.24 -12.67
N MET A 23 -1.87 -7.31 -12.23
CA MET A 23 -1.84 -7.73 -10.83
C MET A 23 -1.33 -6.63 -9.90
N GLY A 24 -0.28 -5.89 -10.29
CA GLY A 24 0.25 -4.76 -9.53
C GLY A 24 -0.73 -3.60 -9.41
N MET A 25 -1.41 -3.25 -10.51
CA MET A 25 -2.46 -2.23 -10.50
C MET A 25 -3.68 -2.69 -9.70
N PHE A 26 -4.08 -3.96 -9.81
CA PHE A 26 -5.16 -4.57 -9.04
C PHE A 26 -4.84 -4.62 -7.55
N GLY A 27 -3.59 -4.94 -7.19
CA GLY A 27 -3.09 -4.87 -5.81
C GLY A 27 -3.09 -3.45 -5.26
N LYS A 28 -2.79 -2.45 -6.09
CA LYS A 28 -2.83 -1.03 -5.71
C LYS A 28 -4.26 -0.53 -5.52
N LEU A 29 -5.22 -0.99 -6.33
CA LEU A 29 -6.65 -0.73 -6.16
C LEU A 29 -7.27 -1.51 -4.97
N ARG A 30 -6.71 -2.65 -4.57
CA ARG A 30 -7.17 -3.45 -3.43
C ARG A 30 -6.67 -2.96 -2.06
N LEU A 31 -5.67 -2.08 -2.01
CA LEU A 31 -5.29 -1.38 -0.78
C LEU A 31 -5.66 0.12 -0.78
N PRO A 32 -6.96 0.50 -0.85
CA PRO A 32 -7.45 1.84 -0.53
C PRO A 32 -7.46 2.06 0.99
N GLY A 33 -6.35 1.73 1.66
CA GLY A 33 -6.29 1.59 3.11
C GLY A 33 -4.99 2.07 3.76
N ARG A 34 -3.98 2.50 2.98
CA ARG A 34 -2.79 3.15 3.57
C ARG A 34 -3.15 4.43 4.32
N GLU A 35 -4.22 5.10 3.93
CA GLU A 35 -4.75 6.28 4.63
C GLU A 35 -5.40 5.93 5.98
N LYS A 36 -5.93 4.70 6.15
CA LYS A 36 -6.45 4.24 7.44
C LYS A 36 -5.34 4.03 8.46
N LEU A 37 -4.11 3.76 8.03
CA LEU A 37 -2.94 3.71 8.92
C LEU A 37 -2.51 5.11 9.41
N SER A 38 -2.85 6.17 8.68
CA SER A 38 -2.64 7.55 9.15
C SER A 38 -3.69 7.96 10.18
N ASN A 39 -4.90 7.39 10.11
CA ASN A 39 -5.99 7.68 11.05
C ASN A 39 -5.85 6.97 12.42
N VAL A 40 -4.90 6.04 12.56
CA VAL A 40 -4.50 5.56 13.90
C VAL A 40 -3.54 6.52 14.57
N LYS A 41 -2.95 7.51 13.90
CA LYS A 41 -2.14 8.54 14.57
C LYS A 41 -3.02 9.68 15.05
N CYS A 42 -2.71 10.20 16.24
CA CYS A 42 -3.35 11.40 16.74
C CYS A 42 -2.86 12.62 15.95
N PRO A 43 -3.74 13.46 15.38
CA PRO A 43 -3.34 14.65 14.61
C PRO A 43 -2.66 15.73 15.47
N ASP A 44 -2.92 15.75 16.78
CA ASP A 44 -2.38 16.75 17.71
C ASP A 44 -0.90 16.50 18.07
N CYS A 45 -0.49 15.24 18.19
CA CYS A 45 0.85 14.87 18.68
C CYS A 45 1.59 13.82 17.83
N GLY A 46 0.98 13.31 16.77
CA GLY A 46 1.55 12.29 15.89
C GLY A 46 1.67 10.88 16.47
N ARG A 47 1.38 10.65 17.76
CA ARG A 47 1.45 9.31 18.40
C ARG A 47 0.29 8.42 17.94
N TYR A 48 0.54 7.10 17.86
CA TYR A 48 -0.52 6.12 17.60
C TYR A 48 -1.55 6.09 18.74
N ARG A 49 -2.85 6.09 18.40
CA ARG A 49 -3.97 5.87 19.31
C ARG A 49 -4.00 4.38 19.69
N ILE A 50 -3.40 4.08 20.83
CA ILE A 50 -3.41 2.73 21.41
C ILE A 50 -4.72 2.57 22.20
N GLY A 51 -5.63 1.74 21.68
CA GLY A 51 -6.94 1.49 22.29
C GLY A 51 -8.05 2.48 21.91
N LYS A 52 -9.25 2.30 22.46
CA LYS A 52 -10.46 3.14 22.21
C LYS A 52 -10.53 4.41 23.09
N GLY A 53 -9.48 4.71 23.85
CA GLY A 53 -9.42 5.85 24.75
C GLY A 53 -8.96 7.14 24.06
N PRO A 54 -9.24 8.32 24.64
CA PRO A 54 -8.72 9.59 24.13
C PRO A 54 -7.18 9.58 24.18
N CYS A 55 -6.54 10.22 23.20
CA CYS A 55 -5.09 10.37 23.17
C CYS A 55 -4.58 11.00 24.47
N PRO A 56 -3.48 10.51 25.07
CA PRO A 56 -2.90 11.09 26.30
C PRO A 56 -2.56 12.58 26.15
N CYS A 57 -2.31 13.02 24.91
CA CYS A 57 -2.11 14.41 24.53
C CYS A 57 -3.32 15.32 24.78
N LYS A 58 -4.56 14.81 24.61
CA LYS A 58 -5.80 15.58 24.87
C LYS A 58 -6.25 15.51 26.33
N SER A 59 -5.85 14.47 27.07
CA SER A 59 -6.21 14.30 28.49
C SER A 59 -5.22 14.94 29.47
N GLY A 60 -4.43 15.93 29.02
CA GLY A 60 -3.51 16.68 29.89
C GLY A 60 -2.29 15.88 30.39
N LYS A 61 -2.15 14.60 30.02
CA LYS A 61 -1.00 13.75 30.38
C LYS A 61 0.09 13.89 29.33
N LYS A 62 0.76 15.03 29.33
CA LYS A 62 2.07 15.17 28.70
C LYS A 62 3.10 14.41 29.55
N GLU A 63 3.17 13.09 29.40
CA GLU A 63 4.29 12.33 29.99
C GLU A 63 5.46 12.31 28.97
N PRO A 64 6.67 12.76 29.38
CA PRO A 64 7.76 13.21 28.51
C PRO A 64 8.71 12.08 28.06
N ARG A 65 9.68 12.50 27.23
CA ARG A 65 10.74 11.77 26.51
C ARG A 65 10.34 11.16 25.16
#